data_AF-O52712-F1
#
_entry.id   AF-O52712-F1
#
_cell.length_a   1.000
_cell.length_b   1.000
_cell.length_c   1.000
_cell.angle_alpha   90.00
_cell.angle_beta   90.00
_cell.angle_gamma   90.00
#
_symmetry.space_group_name_H-M   'P 1'
#
loop_
_entity.id
_entity.type
_entity.pdbx_description
1 polymer ?
#
loop_
_entity_poly.entity_id
_entity_poly.type
_entity_poly.pdbx_seq_one_letter_code
_entity_poly.pdbx_strand_id
1 'polypeptide(L)'
;MRRLATQRREDAYKSNRDYQTVHEAQSLRVNSTDDDNLSLFLLKDISPREDSKNIVGFGGFVKPEIATTMALTLTTDIDKQIKSVPLSSNWNRISIVAKFASNPSVSITLGFDQTPWVDFWGINSDDIGLSFVSDAVPLEMSMIDSIHIAPETLYLDHSSACLLDIDPVESTRFKTGHGDPLSLKKCSYCGRLLPIDLERPGKLSFHKHRAKITNHQNECRSCKKWRINNSFNPMRTIDQLNESALITRERKIFLQEPEILQEIKDRTGAGLKSQVWERFHRKCFNCRKDLKLSEVQLDHTRPLAYLWPIDEHATCLCAQCNNTKKDRFPVDFYSEQQIRELSDICGLPYQDLCARSLNLDQLDRIERNIAEFSKEWDVRTFASTARRISEVYPARDLFETLKKESESAYNKIIEKLKERPDALLDEALPLD
;
A
#
# COMPACT_ATOMS: atom_id res chain seq x y z
N MET A 1 2.62 -22.82 8.56
CA MET A 1 1.45 -23.32 7.80
C MET A 1 0.77 -22.25 6.93
N ARG A 2 1.47 -21.68 5.94
CA ARG A 2 0.87 -20.86 4.86
C ARG A 2 1.61 -20.97 3.51
N ARG A 3 2.71 -21.73 3.47
CA ARG A 3 3.42 -22.15 2.25
C ARG A 3 2.90 -23.55 1.91
N LEU A 4 2.75 -23.89 0.63
CA LEU A 4 1.93 -24.98 0.06
C LEU A 4 0.49 -24.57 -0.29
N ALA A 5 0.37 -23.45 -0.98
CA ALA A 5 -0.71 -23.32 -1.96
C ALA A 5 -0.05 -23.30 -3.33
N THR A 6 0.18 -24.48 -3.90
CA THR A 6 0.23 -24.66 -5.36
C THR A 6 -0.87 -23.78 -5.96
N GLN A 7 -0.52 -22.90 -6.89
CA GLN A 7 -1.45 -21.98 -7.56
C GLN A 7 -2.36 -22.68 -8.56
N ARG A 8 -2.89 -23.84 -8.18
CA ARG A 8 -4.17 -24.34 -8.66
C ARG A 8 -5.25 -24.13 -7.61
N ARG A 9 -5.11 -23.09 -6.77
CA ARG A 9 -6.16 -22.76 -5.80
C ARG A 9 -7.35 -22.21 -6.56
N GLU A 10 -8.47 -22.90 -6.37
CA GLU A 10 -9.85 -22.42 -6.46
C GLU A 10 -10.07 -21.17 -5.59
N ASP A 11 -9.29 -20.11 -5.80
CA ASP A 11 -9.48 -18.81 -5.18
C ASP A 11 -10.83 -18.22 -5.64
N ALA A 12 -11.32 -18.65 -6.80
CA ALA A 12 -12.68 -18.45 -7.29
C ALA A 12 -13.76 -19.00 -6.35
N TYR A 13 -13.56 -20.17 -5.73
CA TYR A 13 -14.53 -20.74 -4.78
C TYR A 13 -14.51 -19.98 -3.45
N LYS A 14 -13.35 -19.44 -3.04
CA LYS A 14 -13.22 -18.60 -1.83
C LYS A 14 -13.61 -17.13 -2.06
N SER A 15 -13.83 -16.72 -3.30
CA SER A 15 -14.31 -15.37 -3.62
C SER A 15 -15.83 -15.24 -3.61
N ASN A 16 -16.60 -16.33 -3.54
CA ASN A 16 -18.07 -16.28 -3.44
C ASN A 16 -18.60 -16.14 -1.99
N ARG A 17 -17.83 -15.50 -1.10
CA ARG A 17 -18.27 -15.25 0.29
C ARG A 17 -18.87 -13.86 0.43
N ASP A 18 -19.68 -13.66 1.47
CA ASP A 18 -20.35 -12.39 1.77
C ASP A 18 -19.39 -11.18 1.77
N TYR A 19 -18.16 -11.34 2.28
CA TYR A 19 -17.12 -10.31 2.29
C TYR A 19 -16.48 -9.98 0.93
N GLN A 20 -16.99 -10.54 -0.16
CA GLN A 20 -16.69 -10.22 -1.55
C GLN A 20 -17.92 -9.72 -2.31
N THR A 21 -19.02 -9.50 -1.61
CA THR A 21 -20.19 -8.80 -2.13
C THR A 21 -19.96 -7.29 -2.00
N VAL A 22 -20.36 -6.56 -3.04
CA VAL A 22 -20.42 -5.09 -3.01
C VAL A 22 -21.83 -4.71 -2.59
N HIS A 23 -21.94 -3.86 -1.58
CA HIS A 23 -23.20 -3.30 -1.11
C HIS A 23 -23.25 -1.83 -1.53
N GLU A 24 -24.43 -1.34 -1.86
CA GLU A 24 -24.63 0.09 -2.12
C GLU A 24 -25.20 0.75 -0.88
N ALA A 25 -24.77 1.98 -0.62
CA ALA A 25 -25.31 2.83 0.41
C ALA A 25 -25.44 4.26 -0.11
N GLN A 26 -26.28 5.03 0.57
CA GLN A 26 -26.55 6.41 0.24
C GLN A 26 -25.82 7.32 1.23
N SER A 27 -24.96 8.21 0.74
CA SER A 27 -24.31 9.21 1.60
C SER A 27 -25.26 10.34 2.01
N LEU A 28 -24.85 11.10 3.03
CA LEU A 28 -25.49 12.33 3.45
C LEU A 28 -24.77 13.51 2.80
N ARG A 29 -25.49 14.30 2.00
CA ARG A 29 -24.97 15.57 1.47
C ARG A 29 -25.27 16.70 2.43
N VAL A 30 -24.27 17.56 2.65
CA VAL A 30 -24.42 18.85 3.33
C VAL A 30 -24.03 19.94 2.35
N ASN A 31 -24.93 20.88 2.10
CA ASN A 31 -24.74 22.01 1.20
C ASN A 31 -24.68 23.29 2.02
N SER A 32 -23.73 24.18 1.73
CA SER A 32 -23.75 25.54 2.28
C SER A 32 -24.85 26.37 1.60
N THR A 33 -25.51 27.26 2.34
CA THR A 33 -26.54 28.16 1.76
C THR A 33 -26.11 29.60 1.64
N ASP A 34 -25.03 30.00 2.31
CA ASP A 34 -24.65 31.41 2.44
C ASP A 34 -23.44 31.77 1.56
N ASP A 35 -22.47 30.86 1.37
CA ASP A 35 -21.27 30.99 0.52
C ASP A 35 -20.64 29.59 0.26
N ASP A 36 -19.66 29.45 -0.64
CA ASP A 36 -18.94 28.18 -0.87
C ASP A 36 -18.02 27.75 0.32
N ASN A 37 -18.13 28.38 1.48
CA ASN A 37 -17.42 27.98 2.70
C ASN A 37 -18.38 27.28 3.66
N LEU A 38 -18.01 26.09 4.11
CA LEU A 38 -18.83 25.26 4.99
C LEU A 38 -18.08 25.02 6.31
N SER A 39 -18.66 25.45 7.43
CA SER A 39 -18.14 25.13 8.77
C SER A 39 -19.21 24.41 9.57
N LEU A 40 -18.94 23.15 9.92
CA LEU A 40 -19.86 22.32 10.69
C LEU A 40 -19.34 22.08 12.09
N PHE A 41 -20.20 22.31 13.08
CA PHE A 41 -19.96 22.00 14.47
C PHE A 41 -20.76 20.74 14.86
N LEU A 42 -20.07 19.76 15.41
CA LEU A 42 -20.62 18.46 15.79
C LEU A 42 -20.36 18.24 17.28
N LEU A 43 -21.35 17.69 17.98
CA LEU A 43 -21.24 17.35 19.39
C LEU A 43 -21.48 15.86 19.61
N LYS A 44 -20.75 15.30 20.58
CA LYS A 44 -20.97 13.94 21.04
C LYS A 44 -20.61 13.78 22.51
N ASP A 45 -21.53 13.22 23.28
CA ASP A 45 -21.20 12.71 24.60
C ASP A 45 -20.61 11.30 24.47
N ILE A 46 -19.41 11.12 25.03
CA ILE A 46 -18.70 9.84 25.00
C ILE A 46 -19.03 9.07 26.27
N SER A 47 -19.38 7.80 26.10
CA SER A 47 -19.47 6.83 27.20
C SER A 47 -18.18 6.02 27.22
N PRO A 48 -17.27 6.23 28.20
CA PRO A 48 -16.01 5.49 28.24
C PRO A 48 -16.24 3.98 28.28
N ARG A 49 -15.42 3.27 27.50
CA ARG A 49 -15.46 1.79 27.46
C ARG A 49 -14.73 1.19 28.66
N GLU A 50 -15.04 -0.06 28.97
CA GLU A 50 -14.30 -0.81 30.01
C GLU A 50 -12.80 -0.92 29.69
N ASP A 51 -12.44 -1.00 28.41
CA ASP A 51 -11.05 -1.06 27.92
C ASP A 51 -10.49 0.30 27.53
N SER A 52 -11.11 1.40 27.98
CA SER A 52 -10.71 2.76 27.63
C SER A 52 -9.23 3.01 27.91
N LYS A 53 -8.59 3.69 26.97
CA LYS A 53 -7.25 4.27 27.17
C LYS A 53 -7.32 5.79 27.34
N ASN A 54 -8.50 6.34 27.62
CA ASN A 54 -8.76 7.77 27.71
C ASN A 54 -8.40 8.49 26.40
N ILE A 55 -8.71 7.86 25.26
CA ILE A 55 -8.47 8.39 23.91
C ILE A 55 -9.79 8.34 23.15
N VAL A 56 -10.22 9.49 22.66
CA VAL A 56 -11.37 9.60 21.76
C VAL A 56 -10.86 9.72 20.32
N GLY A 57 -11.55 9.04 19.41
CA GLY A 57 -11.27 9.10 17.99
C GLY A 57 -12.47 9.63 17.24
N PHE A 58 -12.24 10.61 16.38
CA PHE A 58 -13.18 11.04 15.37
C PHE A 58 -12.70 10.59 13.99
N GLY A 59 -13.62 10.13 13.14
CA GLY A 59 -13.27 9.81 11.77
C GLY A 59 -14.45 9.36 10.92
N GLY A 60 -14.15 9.15 9.64
CA GLY A 60 -15.11 8.68 8.65
C GLY A 60 -14.61 8.99 7.24
N PHE A 61 -15.55 9.12 6.31
CA PHE A 61 -15.27 9.33 4.90
C PHE A 61 -15.99 10.56 4.39
N VAL A 62 -15.29 11.37 3.59
CA VAL A 62 -15.83 12.61 3.03
C VAL A 62 -15.54 12.71 1.54
N LYS A 63 -16.48 13.24 0.76
CA LYS A 63 -16.31 13.56 -0.65
C LYS A 63 -16.79 14.99 -0.90
N PRO A 64 -15.87 15.97 -1.06
CA PRO A 64 -16.26 17.31 -1.50
C PRO A 64 -16.57 17.32 -3.00
N GLU A 65 -17.31 18.33 -3.46
CA GLU A 65 -17.58 18.54 -4.89
C GLU A 65 -16.29 18.74 -5.68
N ILE A 66 -15.44 19.63 -5.19
CA ILE A 66 -14.14 19.94 -5.78
C ILE A 66 -13.03 19.63 -4.79
N ALA A 67 -11.82 19.42 -5.31
CA ALA A 67 -10.65 19.24 -4.45
C ALA A 67 -10.44 20.48 -3.57
N THR A 68 -10.28 20.28 -2.27
CA THR A 68 -10.19 21.36 -1.29
C THR A 68 -9.31 20.93 -0.10
N THR A 69 -9.08 21.83 0.84
CA THR A 69 -8.48 21.54 2.14
C THR A 69 -9.56 21.61 3.22
N MET A 70 -9.57 20.62 4.11
CA MET A 70 -10.44 20.62 5.28
C MET A 70 -9.63 20.90 6.54
N ALA A 71 -10.08 21.86 7.33
CA ALA A 71 -9.64 22.07 8.70
C ALA A 71 -10.49 21.20 9.66
N LEU A 72 -9.87 20.23 10.31
CA LEU A 72 -10.49 19.34 11.28
C LEU A 72 -9.97 19.66 12.68
N THR A 73 -10.87 20.05 13.57
CA THR A 73 -10.56 20.29 14.99
C THR A 73 -11.35 19.34 15.87
N LEU A 74 -10.68 18.68 16.81
CA LEU A 74 -11.29 17.87 17.86
C LEU A 74 -10.88 18.45 19.22
N THR A 75 -11.86 18.85 20.02
CA THR A 75 -11.64 19.43 21.35
C THR A 75 -12.30 18.55 22.40
N THR A 76 -11.55 18.27 23.46
CA THR A 76 -11.98 17.53 24.65
C THR A 76 -11.84 18.43 25.90
N ASP A 77 -12.06 17.86 27.08
CA ASP A 77 -11.87 18.51 28.37
C ASP A 77 -10.41 18.86 28.68
N ILE A 78 -9.44 18.14 28.10
CA ILE A 78 -8.01 18.29 28.41
C ILE A 78 -7.11 18.49 27.19
N ASP A 79 -7.65 18.33 25.97
CA ASP A 79 -6.86 18.29 24.75
C ASP A 79 -7.58 19.00 23.60
N LYS A 80 -6.80 19.55 22.67
CA LYS A 80 -7.30 20.14 21.43
C LYS A 80 -6.35 19.79 20.31
N GLN A 81 -6.87 19.04 19.34
CA GLN A 81 -6.13 18.58 18.19
C GLN A 81 -6.66 19.26 16.94
N ILE A 82 -5.76 19.74 16.09
CA ILE A 82 -6.09 20.43 14.84
C ILE A 82 -5.30 19.78 13.72
N LYS A 83 -5.99 19.48 12.61
CA LYS A 83 -5.41 18.82 11.44
C LYS A 83 -5.93 19.47 10.17
N SER A 84 -5.01 19.81 9.27
CA SER A 84 -5.36 20.22 7.91
C SER A 84 -5.24 19.00 6.99
N VAL A 85 -6.30 18.69 6.25
CA VAL A 85 -6.40 17.49 5.42
C VAL A 85 -6.66 17.89 3.97
N PRO A 86 -5.74 17.62 3.03
CA PRO A 86 -6.01 17.81 1.61
C PRO A 86 -7.00 16.75 1.13
N LEU A 87 -8.07 17.19 0.48
CA LEU A 87 -9.15 16.36 -0.03
C LEU A 87 -9.18 16.41 -1.56
N SER A 88 -9.29 15.25 -2.19
CA SER A 88 -9.66 15.17 -3.61
C SER A 88 -11.18 15.28 -3.76
N SER A 89 -11.68 15.55 -4.97
CA SER A 89 -13.12 15.49 -5.33
C SER A 89 -13.73 14.08 -5.29
N ASN A 90 -13.02 13.11 -4.71
CA ASN A 90 -13.48 11.75 -4.52
C ASN A 90 -13.64 11.46 -3.02
N TRP A 91 -14.04 10.24 -2.67
CA TRP A 91 -14.03 9.81 -1.28
C TRP A 91 -12.62 9.85 -0.69
N ASN A 92 -12.49 10.51 0.46
CA ASN A 92 -11.29 10.64 1.25
C ASN A 92 -11.53 10.03 2.64
N ARG A 93 -10.47 9.52 3.26
CA ARG A 93 -10.47 9.05 4.64
C ARG A 93 -10.04 10.18 5.55
N ILE A 94 -10.79 10.43 6.61
CA ILE A 94 -10.45 11.45 7.61
C ILE A 94 -10.44 10.85 9.00
N SER A 95 -9.54 11.35 9.84
CA SER A 95 -9.44 10.97 11.24
C SER A 95 -8.67 12.02 12.04
N ILE A 96 -8.98 12.07 13.33
CA ILE A 96 -8.20 12.74 14.35
C ILE A 96 -8.45 12.05 15.70
N VAL A 97 -7.46 12.05 16.59
CA VAL A 97 -7.56 11.43 17.92
C VAL A 97 -7.08 12.42 18.98
N ALA A 98 -7.70 12.43 20.15
CA ALA A 98 -7.35 13.30 21.27
C ALA A 98 -7.48 12.55 22.60
N LYS A 99 -6.80 13.02 23.64
CA LYS A 99 -6.96 12.48 25.00
C LYS A 99 -8.16 13.11 25.71
N PHE A 100 -8.75 12.38 26.66
CA PHE A 100 -9.80 12.91 27.54
C PHE A 100 -9.60 12.46 29.00
N ALA A 101 -10.31 13.03 29.98
CA ALA A 101 -10.15 12.61 31.38
C ALA A 101 -11.13 11.52 31.84
N SER A 102 -12.45 11.78 31.88
CA SER A 102 -13.39 10.85 32.55
C SER A 102 -14.79 10.76 31.96
N ASN A 103 -15.33 11.84 31.38
CA ASN A 103 -16.64 11.85 30.71
C ASN A 103 -16.68 13.03 29.72
N PRO A 104 -16.00 12.93 28.56
CA PRO A 104 -15.90 14.08 27.68
C PRO A 104 -17.19 14.20 26.87
N SER A 105 -17.80 15.38 26.94
CA SER A 105 -18.49 15.90 25.76
C SER A 105 -17.38 16.37 24.82
N VAL A 106 -17.40 15.88 23.58
CA VAL A 106 -16.41 16.26 22.58
C VAL A 106 -17.07 17.12 21.53
N SER A 107 -16.37 18.19 21.15
CA SER A 107 -16.77 19.05 20.05
C SER A 107 -15.83 18.87 18.87
N ILE A 108 -16.41 18.67 17.69
CA ILE A 108 -15.68 18.55 16.44
C ILE A 108 -16.08 19.70 15.52
N THR A 109 -15.09 20.35 14.92
CA THR A 109 -15.32 21.37 13.88
C THR A 109 -14.73 20.90 12.57
N LEU A 110 -15.53 20.91 11.52
CA LEU A 110 -15.14 20.63 10.14
C LEU A 110 -15.28 21.91 9.31
N GLY A 111 -14.17 22.53 8.96
CA GLY A 111 -14.13 23.67 8.05
C GLY A 111 -13.70 23.22 6.66
N PHE A 112 -14.46 23.59 5.63
CA PHE A 112 -14.15 23.35 4.23
C PHE A 112 -14.13 24.67 3.49
N ASP A 113 -13.06 24.91 2.74
CA ASP A 113 -12.92 26.08 1.90
C ASP A 113 -13.48 25.80 0.50
N GLN A 114 -14.19 26.75 -0.10
CA GLN A 114 -14.51 26.74 -1.53
C GLN A 114 -15.19 25.44 -2.04
N THR A 115 -16.08 24.83 -1.27
CA THR A 115 -16.88 23.67 -1.71
C THR A 115 -18.36 23.92 -1.43
N PRO A 116 -19.21 23.97 -2.48
CA PRO A 116 -20.66 24.19 -2.32
C PRO A 116 -21.34 23.10 -1.48
N TRP A 117 -20.84 21.86 -1.59
CA TRP A 117 -21.34 20.72 -0.82
C TRP A 117 -20.26 19.69 -0.50
N VAL A 118 -20.55 18.87 0.51
CA VAL A 118 -19.74 17.72 0.92
C VAL A 118 -20.65 16.54 1.24
N ASP A 119 -20.28 15.36 0.76
CA ASP A 119 -20.91 14.10 1.13
C ASP A 119 -20.17 13.41 2.26
N PHE A 120 -20.93 12.83 3.20
CA PHE A 120 -20.45 12.13 4.38
C PHE A 120 -20.85 10.67 4.41
N TRP A 121 -19.93 9.84 4.89
CA TRP A 121 -20.21 8.46 5.25
C TRP A 121 -19.46 8.02 6.51
N GLY A 122 -20.18 7.37 7.44
CA GLY A 122 -19.62 6.84 8.67
C GLY A 122 -18.98 7.89 9.56
N ILE A 123 -19.43 9.15 9.51
CA ILE A 123 -18.90 10.20 10.39
C ILE A 123 -19.32 9.90 11.83
N ASN A 124 -18.34 9.66 12.69
CA ASN A 124 -18.58 9.28 14.07
C ASN A 124 -17.43 9.70 14.99
N SER A 125 -17.70 9.71 16.30
CA SER A 125 -16.72 9.93 17.36
C SER A 125 -17.04 9.03 18.54
N ASP A 126 -16.06 8.29 19.04
CA ASP A 126 -16.23 7.43 20.21
C ASP A 126 -14.90 7.19 20.95
N ASP A 127 -14.98 6.67 22.17
CA ASP A 127 -13.83 6.15 22.89
C ASP A 127 -13.19 4.97 22.16
N ILE A 128 -11.88 5.04 21.95
CA ILE A 128 -11.14 4.02 21.23
C ILE A 128 -10.76 2.91 22.21
N GLY A 129 -11.59 1.86 22.24
CA GLY A 129 -11.23 0.58 22.86
C GLY A 129 -10.10 -0.09 22.08
N LEU A 130 -8.88 -0.05 22.61
CA LEU A 130 -7.66 -0.61 21.98
C LEU A 130 -7.36 -2.04 22.40
N SER A 131 -8.32 -2.78 23.00
CA SER A 131 -8.19 -4.20 23.36
C SER A 131 -7.74 -5.11 22.20
N PHE A 132 -7.83 -4.62 20.96
CA PHE A 132 -7.38 -5.35 19.80
C PHE A 132 -5.88 -5.26 19.49
N VAL A 133 -5.20 -4.26 20.01
CA VAL A 133 -3.76 -4.10 19.88
C VAL A 133 -3.12 -4.77 21.09
N SER A 134 -2.22 -5.71 20.82
CA SER A 134 -1.48 -6.40 21.89
C SER A 134 -0.77 -5.41 22.79
N ASP A 135 -0.84 -5.61 24.11
CA ASP A 135 -0.10 -4.82 25.12
C ASP A 135 1.42 -4.82 24.86
N ALA A 136 1.93 -5.76 24.06
CA ALA A 136 3.33 -5.83 23.66
C ALA A 136 3.76 -4.75 22.65
N VAL A 137 2.84 -3.97 22.06
CA VAL A 137 3.15 -2.89 21.13
C VAL A 137 2.82 -1.55 21.77
N PRO A 138 3.81 -0.69 22.07
CA PRO A 138 3.56 0.68 22.50
C PRO A 138 2.70 1.39 21.47
N LEU A 139 1.52 1.85 21.90
CA LEU A 139 0.55 2.53 21.04
C LEU A 139 0.77 4.03 21.14
N GLU A 140 1.55 4.58 20.20
CA GLU A 140 1.64 6.02 20.04
C GLU A 140 0.42 6.54 19.28
N MET A 141 -0.12 7.70 19.67
CA MET A 141 -1.28 8.32 19.02
C MET A 141 -1.05 8.53 17.51
N SER A 142 0.18 8.84 17.12
CA SER A 142 0.63 8.99 15.72
C SER A 142 0.41 7.71 14.88
N MET A 143 0.52 6.53 15.51
CA MET A 143 0.27 5.25 14.84
C MET A 143 -1.23 5.02 14.64
N ILE A 144 -2.07 5.48 15.57
CA ILE A 144 -3.53 5.37 15.49
C ILE A 144 -4.07 6.34 14.45
N ASP A 145 -3.63 7.59 14.45
CA ASP A 145 -4.12 8.63 13.53
C ASP A 145 -3.45 8.60 12.15
N SER A 146 -2.83 7.49 11.80
CA SER A 146 -2.11 7.39 10.55
C SER A 146 -3.07 7.23 9.36
N ILE A 147 -2.99 8.16 8.41
CA ILE A 147 -3.87 8.26 7.23
C ILE A 147 -3.94 6.98 6.37
N HIS A 148 -2.96 6.08 6.49
CA HIS A 148 -2.94 4.83 5.73
C HIS A 148 -3.81 3.72 6.33
N ILE A 149 -4.25 3.83 7.59
CA ILE A 149 -5.08 2.85 8.32
C ILE A 149 -6.26 3.44 9.10
N ALA A 150 -6.32 4.77 9.22
CA ALA A 150 -7.46 5.49 9.76
C ALA A 150 -8.42 5.93 8.63
N PRO A 151 -9.74 5.99 8.88
CA PRO A 151 -10.41 5.84 10.17
C PRO A 151 -10.63 4.39 10.62
N GLU A 152 -10.28 3.39 9.81
CA GLU A 152 -10.66 1.99 10.09
C GLU A 152 -10.09 1.50 11.42
N THR A 153 -8.93 2.01 11.82
CA THR A 153 -8.26 1.68 13.07
C THR A 153 -8.92 2.23 14.34
N LEU A 154 -9.85 3.18 14.21
CA LEU A 154 -10.60 3.69 15.35
C LEU A 154 -11.73 2.74 15.77
N TYR A 155 -12.07 1.75 14.92
CA TYR A 155 -13.18 0.81 15.14
C TYR A 155 -14.53 1.47 15.46
N LEU A 156 -14.71 2.71 14.99
CA LEU A 156 -15.96 3.44 15.04
C LEU A 156 -17.06 2.69 14.26
N ASP A 157 -18.30 2.91 14.70
CA ASP A 157 -19.47 2.46 13.96
C ASP A 157 -19.63 3.31 12.70
N HIS A 158 -19.80 2.63 11.56
CA HIS A 158 -20.02 3.21 10.24
C HIS A 158 -21.29 2.64 9.59
N SER A 159 -22.30 2.30 10.39
CA SER A 159 -23.58 1.76 9.92
C SER A 159 -24.41 2.76 9.11
N SER A 160 -24.16 4.06 9.30
CA SER A 160 -24.93 5.18 8.75
C SER A 160 -24.02 6.29 8.23
N ALA A 161 -24.57 7.22 7.46
CA ALA A 161 -23.80 8.30 6.84
C ALA A 161 -23.18 9.28 7.86
N CYS A 162 -23.93 9.65 8.90
CA CYS A 162 -23.47 10.47 10.02
C CYS A 162 -24.15 9.96 11.30
N LEU A 163 -23.37 9.68 12.33
CA LEU A 163 -23.85 9.23 13.65
C LEU A 163 -23.68 10.31 14.74
N LEU A 164 -23.36 11.53 14.30
CA LEU A 164 -23.18 12.71 15.13
C LEU A 164 -24.25 13.73 14.79
N ASP A 165 -24.65 14.49 15.82
CA ASP A 165 -25.56 15.61 15.67
C ASP A 165 -24.77 16.84 15.19
N ILE A 166 -25.23 17.44 14.09
CA ILE A 166 -24.69 18.71 13.58
C ILE A 166 -25.47 19.83 14.27
N ASP A 167 -24.76 20.71 14.98
CA ASP A 167 -25.36 21.86 15.63
C ASP A 167 -25.70 22.94 14.58
N PRO A 168 -26.97 23.26 14.34
CA PRO A 168 -27.36 24.23 13.32
C PRO A 168 -27.11 25.69 13.72
N VAL A 169 -26.84 25.97 15.00
CA VAL A 169 -26.60 27.32 15.53
C VAL A 169 -25.11 27.69 15.41
N GLU A 170 -24.23 26.77 15.80
CA GLU A 170 -22.77 26.96 15.74
C GLU A 170 -22.18 26.67 14.35
N SER A 171 -22.94 26.00 13.47
CA SER A 171 -22.54 25.78 12.07
C SER A 171 -22.91 26.95 11.16
N THR A 172 -22.20 27.08 10.03
CA THR A 172 -22.67 27.89 8.88
C THR A 172 -24.02 27.36 8.41
N ARG A 173 -24.90 28.22 7.89
CA ARG A 173 -26.21 27.75 7.42
C ARG A 173 -26.06 26.68 6.33
N PHE A 174 -26.74 25.56 6.52
CA PHE A 174 -26.64 24.41 5.65
C PHE A 174 -27.98 23.76 5.35
N LYS A 175 -28.01 22.96 4.29
CA LYS A 175 -29.11 22.04 3.97
C LYS A 175 -28.58 20.62 3.80
N THR A 176 -29.28 19.66 4.37
CA THR A 176 -28.98 18.23 4.21
C THR A 176 -29.83 17.59 3.11
N GLY A 177 -29.30 16.54 2.50
CA GLY A 177 -30.02 15.75 1.50
C GLY A 177 -29.33 14.41 1.22
N HIS A 178 -29.85 13.68 0.24
CA HIS A 178 -29.18 12.49 -0.27
C HIS A 178 -27.98 12.90 -1.12
N GLY A 179 -26.80 12.38 -0.80
CA GLY A 179 -25.58 12.63 -1.56
C GLY A 179 -25.37 11.66 -2.71
N ASP A 180 -24.12 11.36 -3.02
CA ASP A 180 -23.78 10.33 -4.00
C ASP A 180 -23.89 8.93 -3.39
N PRO A 181 -24.28 7.92 -4.19
CA PRO A 181 -24.16 6.53 -3.77
C PRO A 181 -22.70 6.15 -3.60
N LEU A 182 -22.44 5.20 -2.69
CA LEU A 182 -21.11 4.64 -2.51
C LEU A 182 -21.15 3.12 -2.37
N SER A 183 -20.05 2.49 -2.78
CA SER A 183 -19.86 1.05 -2.67
C SER A 183 -19.20 0.70 -1.34
N LEU A 184 -19.84 -0.18 -0.59
CA LEU A 184 -19.34 -0.75 0.66
C LEU A 184 -18.97 -2.22 0.48
N LYS A 185 -18.02 -2.68 1.27
CA LYS A 185 -17.63 -4.08 1.33
C LYS A 185 -17.40 -4.50 2.77
N LYS A 186 -17.86 -5.70 3.10
CA LYS A 186 -17.67 -6.29 4.43
C LYS A 186 -16.22 -6.74 4.64
N CYS A 187 -15.65 -6.41 5.80
CA CYS A 187 -14.37 -6.96 6.23
C CYS A 187 -14.56 -8.38 6.77
N SER A 188 -13.80 -9.33 6.24
CA SER A 188 -13.83 -10.74 6.69
C SER A 188 -13.37 -10.97 8.13
N TYR A 189 -12.71 -9.99 8.75
CA TYR A 189 -12.22 -10.09 10.13
C TYR A 189 -13.14 -9.36 11.12
N CYS A 190 -13.34 -8.05 10.95
CA CYS A 190 -14.14 -7.25 11.90
C CYS A 190 -15.62 -7.14 11.53
N GLY A 191 -16.06 -7.67 10.38
CA GLY A 191 -17.47 -7.66 9.99
C GLY A 191 -18.06 -6.31 9.56
N ARG A 192 -17.34 -5.19 9.77
CA ARG A 192 -17.78 -3.85 9.35
C ARG A 192 -17.93 -3.74 7.84
N LEU A 193 -19.00 -3.07 7.40
CA LEU A 193 -19.17 -2.59 6.04
C LEU A 193 -18.40 -1.28 5.89
N LEU A 194 -17.43 -1.26 4.97
CA LEU A 194 -16.52 -0.12 4.82
C LEU A 194 -16.42 0.30 3.34
N PRO A 195 -16.27 1.59 3.03
CA PRO A 195 -16.17 2.09 1.67
C PRO A 195 -15.03 1.47 0.86
N ILE A 196 -15.34 1.19 -0.40
CA ILE A 196 -14.41 0.80 -1.46
C ILE A 196 -14.59 1.70 -2.67
N ASP A 197 -13.52 1.84 -3.46
CA ASP A 197 -13.56 2.56 -4.73
C ASP A 197 -13.37 1.53 -5.85
N LEU A 198 -14.43 1.30 -6.63
CA LEU A 198 -14.45 0.28 -7.68
C LEU A 198 -13.55 0.66 -8.87
N GLU A 199 -13.44 1.96 -9.17
CA GLU A 199 -12.64 2.48 -10.28
C GLU A 199 -11.16 2.57 -9.90
N ARG A 200 -10.88 2.88 -8.63
CA ARG A 200 -9.52 3.01 -8.09
C ARG A 200 -9.32 2.07 -6.90
N PRO A 201 -9.24 0.73 -7.15
CA PRO A 201 -9.08 -0.24 -6.09
C PRO A 201 -7.86 0.06 -5.22
N GLY A 202 -8.05 -0.04 -3.91
CA GLY A 202 -6.99 0.22 -2.96
C GLY A 202 -6.96 1.64 -2.38
N LYS A 203 -7.79 2.58 -2.82
CA LYS A 203 -7.73 3.97 -2.31
C LYS A 203 -8.40 4.19 -0.95
N LEU A 204 -9.46 3.43 -0.66
CA LEU A 204 -10.22 3.51 0.59
C LEU A 204 -9.83 2.37 1.55
N SER A 205 -10.81 1.66 2.10
CA SER A 205 -10.66 0.86 3.32
C SER A 205 -9.91 -0.47 3.17
N PHE A 206 -9.72 -0.92 1.94
CA PHE A 206 -9.11 -2.21 1.61
C PHE A 206 -7.95 -2.00 0.64
N HIS A 207 -6.91 -2.84 0.69
CA HIS A 207 -5.87 -2.83 -0.35
C HIS A 207 -6.37 -3.51 -1.63
N LYS A 208 -5.78 -3.12 -2.77
CA LYS A 208 -6.01 -3.74 -4.07
C LYS A 208 -5.54 -5.20 -4.09
N HIS A 209 -6.35 -6.09 -4.66
CA HIS A 209 -6.00 -7.48 -4.90
C HIS A 209 -6.74 -8.01 -6.14
N ARG A 210 -6.03 -8.19 -7.27
CA ARG A 210 -6.65 -8.52 -8.56
C ARG A 210 -7.36 -9.88 -8.61
N ALA A 211 -6.86 -10.87 -7.88
CA ALA A 211 -7.48 -12.20 -7.85
C ALA A 211 -8.76 -12.29 -6.99
N LYS A 212 -9.37 -11.15 -6.64
CA LYS A 212 -10.58 -11.07 -5.83
C LYS A 212 -11.68 -10.43 -6.66
N ILE A 213 -12.93 -10.88 -6.51
CA ILE A 213 -14.07 -10.42 -7.33
C ILE A 213 -14.22 -8.90 -7.24
N THR A 214 -14.11 -8.36 -6.03
CA THR A 214 -14.21 -6.91 -5.81
C THR A 214 -12.92 -6.17 -6.15
N ASN A 215 -11.86 -6.81 -6.64
CA ASN A 215 -10.50 -6.28 -6.75
C ASN A 215 -9.88 -5.76 -5.43
N HIS A 216 -10.46 -6.14 -4.28
CA HIS A 216 -10.03 -5.71 -2.95
C HIS A 216 -9.75 -6.92 -2.05
N GLN A 217 -8.80 -6.78 -1.12
CA GLN A 217 -8.51 -7.82 -0.14
C GLN A 217 -9.73 -8.17 0.73
N ASN A 218 -9.71 -9.35 1.35
CA ASN A 218 -10.81 -9.78 2.22
C ASN A 218 -10.84 -8.99 3.55
N GLU A 219 -9.71 -8.44 3.97
CA GLU A 219 -9.53 -7.72 5.23
C GLU A 219 -9.39 -6.21 4.98
N CYS A 220 -9.89 -5.39 5.90
CA CYS A 220 -9.63 -3.95 5.85
C CYS A 220 -8.17 -3.67 6.27
N ARG A 221 -7.66 -2.51 5.89
CA ARG A 221 -6.29 -2.06 6.17
C ARG A 221 -5.90 -2.18 7.64
N SER A 222 -6.80 -1.74 8.53
CA SER A 222 -6.60 -1.83 9.98
C SER A 222 -6.51 -3.28 10.47
N CYS A 223 -7.45 -4.16 10.12
CA CYS A 223 -7.39 -5.56 10.54
C CYS A 223 -6.16 -6.27 9.97
N LYS A 224 -5.78 -5.97 8.72
CA LYS A 224 -4.55 -6.50 8.13
C LYS A 224 -3.32 -6.09 8.94
N LYS A 225 -3.21 -4.82 9.35
CA LYS A 225 -2.10 -4.32 10.16
C LYS A 225 -2.10 -4.94 11.55
N TRP A 226 -3.16 -4.71 12.33
CA TRP A 226 -3.16 -4.99 13.77
C TRP A 226 -3.42 -6.44 14.12
N ARG A 227 -4.32 -7.11 13.39
CA ARG A 227 -4.79 -8.46 13.74
C ARG A 227 -4.04 -9.57 13.02
N ILE A 228 -3.47 -9.26 11.85
CA ILE A 228 -2.80 -10.25 11.02
C ILE A 228 -1.29 -9.98 11.04
N ASN A 229 -0.86 -8.84 10.53
CA ASN A 229 0.57 -8.57 10.38
C ASN A 229 1.27 -8.48 11.74
N ASN A 230 0.73 -7.74 12.72
CA ASN A 230 1.36 -7.64 14.03
C ASN A 230 1.37 -8.96 14.83
N SER A 231 0.42 -9.87 14.58
CA SER A 231 0.41 -11.18 15.23
C SER A 231 1.34 -12.19 14.53
N PHE A 232 1.37 -12.20 13.20
CA PHE A 232 2.11 -13.21 12.42
C PHE A 232 3.52 -12.79 12.05
N ASN A 233 3.84 -11.50 11.90
CA ASN A 233 5.18 -11.06 11.52
C ASN A 233 6.22 -11.35 12.61
N PRO A 234 5.95 -11.17 13.92
CA PRO A 234 6.91 -11.54 14.96
C PRO A 234 7.22 -13.04 15.01
N MET A 235 6.29 -13.89 14.54
CA MET A 235 6.50 -15.35 14.46
C MET A 235 7.37 -15.77 13.26
N ARG A 236 7.69 -14.85 12.35
CA ARG A 236 8.49 -15.14 11.15
C ARG A 236 9.96 -14.82 11.39
N THR A 237 10.83 -15.68 10.88
CA THR A 237 12.26 -15.35 10.82
C THR A 237 12.50 -14.20 9.82
N ILE A 238 13.62 -13.50 9.97
CA ILE A 238 14.01 -12.41 9.06
C ILE A 238 14.09 -12.91 7.61
N ASP A 239 14.63 -14.13 7.41
CA ASP A 239 14.66 -14.81 6.11
C ASP A 239 13.25 -15.01 5.55
N GLN A 240 12.30 -15.54 6.35
CA GLN A 240 10.93 -15.78 5.89
C GLN A 240 10.22 -14.48 5.47
N LEU A 241 10.44 -13.38 6.19
CA LEU A 241 9.90 -12.06 5.85
C LEU A 241 10.49 -11.55 4.52
N ASN A 242 11.82 -11.61 4.38
CA ASN A 242 12.49 -11.14 3.18
C ASN A 242 12.16 -11.98 1.94
N GLU A 243 12.17 -13.32 2.06
CA GLU A 243 11.75 -14.24 1.00
C GLU A 243 10.34 -13.91 0.51
N SER A 244 9.39 -13.66 1.43
CA SER A 244 8.01 -13.34 1.06
C SER A 244 7.91 -12.03 0.25
N ALA A 245 8.75 -11.03 0.60
CA ALA A 245 8.82 -9.76 -0.12
C ALA A 245 9.44 -9.93 -1.52
N LEU A 246 10.54 -10.68 -1.62
CA LEU A 246 11.22 -10.99 -2.89
C LEU A 246 10.30 -11.75 -3.84
N ILE A 247 9.68 -12.84 -3.37
CA ILE A 247 8.70 -13.63 -4.14
C ILE A 247 7.60 -12.74 -4.70
N THR A 248 7.04 -11.86 -3.87
CA THR A 248 5.95 -10.97 -4.29
C THR A 248 6.41 -9.98 -5.36
N ARG A 249 7.63 -9.45 -5.26
CA ARG A 249 8.19 -8.50 -6.24
C ARG A 249 8.48 -9.18 -7.57
N GLU A 250 9.14 -10.33 -7.52
CA GLU A 250 9.56 -11.06 -8.73
C GLU A 250 8.39 -11.67 -9.46
N ARG A 251 7.42 -12.23 -8.74
CA ARG A 251 6.21 -12.77 -9.37
C ARG A 251 5.41 -11.71 -10.13
N LYS A 252 5.46 -10.43 -9.72
CA LYS A 252 4.83 -9.35 -10.50
C LYS A 252 5.51 -9.13 -11.85
N ILE A 253 6.83 -9.27 -11.90
CA ILE A 253 7.59 -9.10 -13.14
C ILE A 253 7.52 -10.39 -13.98
N PHE A 254 7.85 -11.53 -13.40
CA PHE A 254 8.01 -12.78 -14.15
C PHE A 254 6.74 -13.64 -14.24
N LEU A 255 5.65 -13.28 -13.55
CA LEU A 255 4.40 -14.05 -13.51
C LEU A 255 4.58 -15.53 -13.05
N GLN A 256 5.67 -15.82 -12.34
CA GLN A 256 5.99 -17.14 -11.81
C GLN A 256 6.63 -17.02 -10.42
N GLU A 257 6.63 -18.14 -9.69
CA GLU A 257 7.32 -18.22 -8.39
C GLU A 257 8.84 -18.38 -8.62
N PRO A 258 9.69 -17.73 -7.83
CA PRO A 258 11.14 -17.90 -7.92
C PRO A 258 11.57 -19.19 -7.22
N GLU A 259 11.52 -20.30 -7.95
CA GLU A 259 11.84 -21.66 -7.45
C GLU A 259 13.25 -21.75 -6.85
N ILE A 260 14.19 -20.97 -7.39
CA ILE A 260 15.58 -20.85 -6.90
C ILE A 260 15.66 -20.56 -5.40
N LEU A 261 14.75 -19.74 -4.85
CA LEU A 261 14.76 -19.40 -3.42
C LEU A 261 14.40 -20.60 -2.55
N GLN A 262 13.52 -21.47 -3.04
CA GLN A 262 13.15 -22.70 -2.35
C GLN A 262 14.27 -23.73 -2.45
N GLU A 263 14.89 -23.89 -3.63
CA GLU A 263 16.03 -24.78 -3.82
C GLU A 263 17.22 -24.42 -2.92
N ILE A 264 17.57 -23.14 -2.86
CA ILE A 264 18.67 -22.63 -2.02
C ILE A 264 18.44 -22.98 -0.55
N LYS A 265 17.19 -22.87 -0.10
CA LYS A 265 16.80 -23.19 1.27
C LYS A 265 16.82 -24.69 1.54
N ASP A 266 16.33 -25.50 0.61
CA ASP A 266 16.27 -26.96 0.76
C ASP A 266 17.69 -27.57 0.80
N ARG A 267 18.66 -26.95 0.11
CA ARG A 267 20.06 -27.38 0.10
C ARG A 267 20.80 -27.08 1.41
N THR A 268 20.54 -25.94 2.07
CA THR A 268 21.39 -25.44 3.18
C THR A 268 20.67 -25.32 4.52
N GLY A 269 19.34 -25.35 4.54
CA GLY A 269 18.51 -25.09 5.72
C GLY A 269 18.35 -23.60 6.08
N ALA A 270 19.18 -22.71 5.52
CA ALA A 270 19.14 -21.26 5.75
C ALA A 270 18.58 -20.49 4.54
N GLY A 271 17.89 -19.37 4.78
CA GLY A 271 17.41 -18.53 3.68
C GLY A 271 18.55 -17.82 2.95
N LEU A 272 18.30 -17.39 1.70
CA LEU A 272 19.27 -16.68 0.88
C LEU A 272 19.87 -15.46 1.61
N LYS A 273 19.05 -14.73 2.37
CA LYS A 273 19.48 -13.51 3.08
C LYS A 273 20.54 -13.81 4.15
N SER A 274 20.32 -14.82 4.99
CA SER A 274 21.34 -15.31 5.93
C SER A 274 22.62 -15.78 5.23
N GLN A 275 22.50 -16.54 4.14
CA GLN A 275 23.67 -17.06 3.42
C GLN A 275 24.53 -15.94 2.82
N VAL A 276 23.89 -14.96 2.17
CA VAL A 276 24.56 -13.78 1.61
C VAL A 276 25.18 -12.94 2.72
N TRP A 277 24.48 -12.74 3.84
CA TRP A 277 25.01 -11.98 4.97
C TRP A 277 26.32 -12.57 5.52
N GLU A 278 26.37 -13.89 5.70
CA GLU A 278 27.59 -14.57 6.15
C GLU A 278 28.70 -14.54 5.09
N ARG A 279 28.35 -14.74 3.81
CA ARG A 279 29.31 -14.71 2.68
C ARG A 279 30.02 -13.36 2.56
N PHE A 280 29.34 -12.26 2.85
CA PHE A 280 29.92 -10.90 2.85
C PHE A 280 30.47 -10.49 4.23
N HIS A 281 30.78 -11.47 5.09
CA HIS A 281 31.36 -11.26 6.42
C HIS A 281 30.56 -10.26 7.28
N ARG A 282 29.23 -10.31 7.14
CA ARG A 282 28.28 -9.47 7.89
C ARG A 282 28.46 -7.97 7.66
N LYS A 283 29.04 -7.57 6.53
CA LYS A 283 29.29 -6.18 6.17
C LYS A 283 28.56 -5.80 4.89
N CYS A 284 28.27 -4.50 4.76
CA CYS A 284 27.88 -3.92 3.48
C CYS A 284 29.05 -4.03 2.51
N PHE A 285 28.83 -4.59 1.33
CA PHE A 285 29.87 -4.72 0.32
C PHE A 285 30.44 -3.36 -0.10
N ASN A 286 29.57 -2.36 -0.32
CA ASN A 286 30.00 -1.06 -0.80
C ASN A 286 30.75 -0.24 0.26
N CYS A 287 30.12 0.03 1.41
CA CYS A 287 30.64 0.95 2.43
C CYS A 287 31.33 0.27 3.61
N ARG A 288 31.40 -1.06 3.64
CA ARG A 288 32.07 -1.87 4.68
C ARG A 288 31.52 -1.77 6.10
N LYS A 289 30.41 -1.05 6.28
CA LYS A 289 29.67 -0.96 7.55
C LYS A 289 29.24 -2.37 7.99
N ASP A 290 29.48 -2.72 9.25
CA ASP A 290 28.92 -3.92 9.87
C ASP A 290 27.40 -3.86 9.92
N LEU A 291 26.75 -4.97 9.57
CA LEU A 291 25.31 -5.11 9.47
C LEU A 291 24.82 -6.24 10.36
N LYS A 292 23.73 -6.00 11.07
CA LYS A 292 22.87 -7.07 11.59
C LYS A 292 22.06 -7.66 10.44
N LEU A 293 21.65 -8.92 10.56
CA LEU A 293 20.81 -9.57 9.54
C LEU A 293 19.53 -8.77 9.20
N SER A 294 18.93 -8.08 10.19
CA SER A 294 17.77 -7.22 9.98
C SER A 294 18.06 -6.01 9.09
N GLU A 295 19.30 -5.51 9.06
CA GLU A 295 19.73 -4.32 8.33
C GLU A 295 20.16 -4.62 6.88
N VAL A 296 20.38 -5.89 6.56
CA VAL A 296 20.79 -6.33 5.23
C VAL A 296 19.65 -6.12 4.21
N GLN A 297 19.99 -5.46 3.12
CA GLN A 297 19.22 -5.47 1.89
C GLN A 297 19.90 -6.43 0.91
N LEU A 298 19.12 -7.41 0.42
CA LEU A 298 19.56 -8.26 -0.68
C LEU A 298 19.43 -7.47 -1.97
N ASP A 299 20.58 -7.19 -2.59
CA ASP A 299 20.66 -6.54 -3.88
C ASP A 299 20.72 -7.59 -4.99
N HIS A 300 19.91 -7.35 -6.03
CA HIS A 300 20.05 -7.99 -7.32
C HIS A 300 21.36 -7.52 -7.95
N THR A 301 22.43 -8.30 -7.79
CA THR A 301 23.77 -7.99 -8.32
C THR A 301 23.68 -7.61 -9.79
N ARG A 302 22.98 -8.43 -10.57
CA ARG A 302 22.47 -8.08 -11.90
C ARG A 302 21.03 -7.58 -11.74
N PRO A 303 20.65 -6.39 -12.23
CA PRO A 303 19.41 -5.75 -11.78
C PRO A 303 18.13 -6.40 -12.32
N LEU A 304 17.11 -6.50 -11.45
CA LEU A 304 15.77 -7.00 -11.81
C LEU A 304 15.10 -6.22 -12.94
N ALA A 305 15.35 -4.91 -13.04
CA ALA A 305 14.83 -4.07 -14.11
C ALA A 305 15.32 -4.50 -15.52
N TYR A 306 16.44 -5.22 -15.57
CA TYR A 306 17.04 -5.81 -16.77
C TYR A 306 16.81 -7.34 -16.82
N LEU A 307 15.70 -7.78 -16.19
CA LEU A 307 15.17 -9.14 -16.20
C LEU A 307 16.00 -10.20 -15.47
N TRP A 308 16.93 -9.80 -14.60
CA TRP A 308 17.68 -10.73 -13.78
C TRP A 308 16.96 -11.02 -12.45
N PRO A 309 16.42 -12.24 -12.24
CA PRO A 309 15.85 -12.63 -10.95
C PRO A 309 16.93 -12.69 -9.87
N ILE A 310 16.51 -12.67 -8.61
CA ILE A 310 17.41 -12.90 -7.47
C ILE A 310 17.88 -14.34 -7.53
N ASP A 311 19.16 -14.53 -7.26
CA ASP A 311 19.81 -15.84 -7.28
C ASP A 311 20.87 -15.90 -6.18
N GLU A 312 21.61 -17.01 -6.13
CA GLU A 312 22.73 -17.21 -5.24
C GLU A 312 23.84 -16.16 -5.36
N HIS A 313 23.89 -15.37 -6.44
CA HIS A 313 24.91 -14.33 -6.64
C HIS A 313 24.53 -12.97 -6.04
N ALA A 314 23.43 -12.89 -5.30
CA ALA A 314 22.97 -11.65 -4.65
C ALA A 314 24.04 -10.98 -3.77
N THR A 315 23.99 -9.64 -3.71
CA THR A 315 24.97 -8.81 -2.97
C THR A 315 24.40 -8.33 -1.63
N CYS A 316 25.24 -8.31 -0.60
CA CYS A 316 24.90 -7.77 0.72
C CYS A 316 25.11 -6.24 0.77
N LEU A 317 24.04 -5.45 0.85
CA LEU A 317 24.11 -3.99 0.99
C LEU A 317 23.34 -3.47 2.21
N CYS A 318 23.75 -2.30 2.71
CA CYS A 318 22.93 -1.53 3.65
C CYS A 318 21.82 -0.78 2.88
N ALA A 319 20.78 -0.32 3.60
CA ALA A 319 19.65 0.41 3.00
C ALA A 319 20.10 1.62 2.17
N GLN A 320 21.05 2.42 2.66
CA GLN A 320 21.57 3.58 1.94
C GLN A 320 22.22 3.19 0.62
N CYS A 321 23.19 2.27 0.64
CA CYS A 321 23.89 1.86 -0.58
C CYS A 321 22.96 1.15 -1.58
N ASN A 322 22.02 0.34 -1.10
CA ASN A 322 21.02 -0.32 -1.95
C ASN A 322 20.11 0.72 -2.66
N ASN A 323 19.64 1.72 -1.90
CA ASN A 323 18.83 2.82 -2.44
C ASN A 323 19.61 3.74 -3.38
N THR A 324 20.93 3.84 -3.21
CA THR A 324 21.80 4.55 -4.16
C THR A 324 22.05 3.72 -5.42
N LYS A 325 22.32 2.41 -5.31
CA LYS A 325 22.57 1.54 -6.46
C LYS A 325 21.34 1.44 -7.37
N LYS A 326 20.15 1.21 -6.80
CA LYS A 326 18.88 1.00 -7.53
C LYS A 326 19.04 -0.06 -8.64
N ASP A 327 18.65 0.29 -9.85
CA ASP A 327 18.68 -0.58 -11.03
C ASP A 327 20.00 -0.50 -11.82
N ARG A 328 21.05 0.15 -11.28
CA ARG A 328 22.34 0.28 -11.98
C ARG A 328 23.09 -1.04 -12.01
N PHE A 329 23.77 -1.30 -13.13
CA PHE A 329 24.69 -2.41 -13.26
C PHE A 329 25.91 -2.24 -12.33
N PRO A 330 26.58 -3.33 -11.92
CA PRO A 330 27.77 -3.26 -11.08
C PRO A 330 28.85 -2.31 -11.64
N VAL A 331 29.08 -2.34 -12.96
CA VAL A 331 30.04 -1.47 -13.66
C VAL A 331 29.75 0.03 -13.56
N ASP A 332 28.49 0.40 -13.32
CA ASP A 332 28.03 1.80 -13.22
C ASP A 332 28.00 2.31 -11.77
N PHE A 333 28.35 1.46 -10.80
CA PHE A 333 28.21 1.77 -9.38
C PHE A 333 29.48 1.49 -8.57
N TYR A 334 30.19 0.40 -8.88
CA TYR A 334 31.39 -0.01 -8.17
C TYR A 334 32.66 0.38 -8.93
N SER A 335 33.76 0.58 -8.19
CA SER A 335 35.08 0.71 -8.80
C SER A 335 35.55 -0.62 -9.39
N GLU A 336 36.54 -0.59 -10.30
CA GLU A 336 37.10 -1.82 -10.88
C GLU A 336 37.59 -2.80 -9.81
N GLN A 337 38.28 -2.30 -8.78
CA GLN A 337 38.75 -3.13 -7.66
C GLN A 337 37.59 -3.79 -6.93
N GLN A 338 36.51 -3.05 -6.67
CA GLN A 338 35.30 -3.61 -6.08
C GLN A 338 34.67 -4.65 -7.00
N ILE A 339 34.63 -4.46 -8.32
CA ILE A 339 34.03 -5.46 -9.23
C ILE A 339 34.81 -6.78 -9.20
N ARG A 340 36.15 -6.73 -9.14
CA ARG A 340 36.99 -7.95 -9.00
C ARG A 340 36.70 -8.66 -7.68
N GLU A 341 36.66 -7.93 -6.58
CA GLU A 341 36.33 -8.50 -5.28
C GLU A 341 34.90 -9.06 -5.24
N LEU A 342 33.95 -8.36 -5.87
CA LEU A 342 32.57 -8.82 -5.98
C LEU A 342 32.51 -10.14 -6.76
N SER A 343 33.27 -10.27 -7.85
CA SER A 343 33.40 -11.49 -8.65
C SER A 343 33.83 -12.66 -7.78
N ASP A 344 34.88 -12.47 -6.97
CA ASP A 344 35.43 -13.49 -6.09
C ASP A 344 34.43 -13.92 -5.00
N ILE A 345 33.71 -12.96 -4.41
CA ILE A 345 32.76 -13.24 -3.32
C ILE A 345 31.46 -13.86 -3.84
N CYS A 346 30.86 -13.30 -4.89
CA CYS A 346 29.53 -13.73 -5.36
C CYS A 346 29.59 -14.90 -6.34
N GLY A 347 30.76 -15.19 -6.94
CA GLY A 347 30.96 -16.27 -7.90
C GLY A 347 30.51 -15.94 -9.33
N LEU A 348 30.14 -14.68 -9.63
CA LEU A 348 29.92 -14.25 -11.01
C LEU A 348 31.26 -13.90 -11.68
N PRO A 349 31.49 -14.30 -12.94
CA PRO A 349 32.67 -13.87 -13.69
C PRO A 349 32.79 -12.34 -13.75
N TYR A 350 34.01 -11.82 -13.64
CA TYR A 350 34.30 -10.39 -13.77
C TYR A 350 33.68 -9.77 -15.03
N GLN A 351 33.75 -10.49 -16.15
CA GLN A 351 33.20 -10.04 -17.43
C GLN A 351 31.68 -9.85 -17.37
N ASP A 352 30.96 -10.72 -16.66
CA ASP A 352 29.51 -10.62 -16.49
C ASP A 352 29.10 -9.44 -15.61
N LEU A 353 29.90 -9.11 -14.60
CA LEU A 353 29.68 -7.93 -13.75
C LEU A 353 29.98 -6.62 -14.49
N CYS A 354 30.90 -6.66 -15.45
CA CYS A 354 31.20 -5.54 -16.34
C CYS A 354 30.16 -5.37 -17.46
N ALA A 355 29.35 -6.40 -17.74
CA ALA A 355 28.37 -6.37 -18.81
C ALA A 355 27.10 -5.61 -18.42
N ARG A 356 26.62 -4.76 -19.33
CA ARG A 356 25.27 -4.19 -19.27
C ARG A 356 24.35 -5.08 -20.10
N SER A 357 24.04 -6.27 -19.57
CA SER A 357 23.29 -7.30 -20.31
C SER A 357 21.87 -7.50 -19.76
N LEU A 358 20.96 -7.88 -20.65
CA LEU A 358 19.65 -8.41 -20.28
C LEU A 358 19.75 -9.90 -20.00
N ASN A 359 18.87 -10.40 -19.14
CA ASN A 359 18.59 -11.83 -19.10
C ASN A 359 17.78 -12.22 -20.36
N LEU A 360 18.47 -12.76 -21.37
CA LEU A 360 17.86 -13.13 -22.64
C LEU A 360 16.85 -14.26 -22.52
N ASP A 361 17.06 -15.22 -21.60
CA ASP A 361 16.12 -16.32 -21.38
C ASP A 361 14.77 -15.82 -20.87
N GLN A 362 14.78 -14.85 -19.95
CA GLN A 362 13.57 -14.21 -19.45
C GLN A 362 12.92 -13.32 -20.51
N LEU A 363 13.71 -12.59 -21.32
CA LEU A 363 13.18 -11.81 -22.43
C LEU A 363 12.46 -12.69 -23.46
N ASP A 364 13.11 -13.77 -23.90
CA ASP A 364 12.54 -14.71 -24.86
C ASP A 364 11.24 -15.33 -24.33
N ARG A 365 11.16 -15.62 -23.02
CA ARG A 365 9.94 -16.13 -22.39
C ARG A 365 8.81 -15.10 -22.40
N ILE A 366 9.14 -13.84 -22.11
CA ILE A 366 8.17 -12.73 -22.13
C ILE A 366 7.65 -12.52 -23.55
N GLU A 367 8.53 -12.48 -24.55
CA GLU A 367 8.14 -12.29 -25.95
C GLU A 367 7.22 -13.42 -26.45
N ARG A 368 7.54 -14.69 -26.12
CA ARG A 368 6.69 -15.84 -26.47
C ARG A 368 5.28 -15.77 -25.87
N ASN A 369 5.10 -15.07 -24.76
CA ASN A 369 3.83 -14.99 -24.03
C ASN A 369 3.34 -13.54 -23.89
N ILE A 370 3.74 -12.64 -24.80
CA ILE A 370 3.57 -11.19 -24.63
C ILE A 370 2.10 -10.78 -24.44
N ALA A 371 1.17 -11.51 -25.05
CA ALA A 371 -0.27 -11.31 -24.91
C ALA A 371 -0.80 -11.60 -23.49
N GLU A 372 -0.19 -12.55 -22.76
CA GLU A 372 -0.53 -12.80 -21.35
C GLU A 372 0.09 -11.74 -20.45
N PHE A 373 1.37 -11.43 -20.65
CA PHE A 373 2.06 -10.37 -19.91
C PHE A 373 1.38 -9.01 -20.04
N SER A 374 0.88 -8.65 -21.23
CA SER A 374 0.12 -7.41 -21.46
C SER A 374 -1.20 -7.32 -20.68
N LYS A 375 -1.80 -8.45 -20.30
CA LYS A 375 -3.03 -8.51 -19.50
C LYS A 375 -2.73 -8.45 -18.01
N GLU A 376 -1.69 -9.17 -17.57
CA GLU A 376 -1.36 -9.32 -16.16
C GLU A 376 -0.54 -8.15 -15.60
N TRP A 377 0.41 -7.61 -16.37
CA TRP A 377 1.12 -6.40 -15.96
C TRP A 377 0.16 -5.20 -15.90
N ASP A 378 0.38 -4.28 -14.95
CA ASP A 378 -0.15 -2.94 -15.17
C ASP A 378 0.60 -2.27 -16.32
N VAL A 379 -0.09 -1.32 -16.94
CA VAL A 379 0.35 -0.58 -18.11
C VAL A 379 1.69 0.13 -17.88
N ARG A 380 1.95 0.60 -16.65
CA ARG A 380 3.21 1.25 -16.28
C ARG A 380 4.36 0.26 -16.20
N THR A 381 4.13 -0.92 -15.63
CA THR A 381 5.10 -2.01 -15.58
C THR A 381 5.47 -2.44 -17.00
N PHE A 382 4.48 -2.63 -17.89
CA PHE A 382 4.75 -2.96 -19.30
C PHE A 382 5.61 -1.90 -19.97
N ALA A 383 5.22 -0.61 -19.89
CA ALA A 383 5.96 0.48 -20.52
C ALA A 383 7.37 0.65 -19.94
N SER A 384 7.52 0.53 -18.62
CA SER A 384 8.83 0.62 -17.96
C SER A 384 9.75 -0.52 -18.39
N THR A 385 9.26 -1.76 -18.42
CA THR A 385 10.05 -2.92 -18.84
C THR A 385 10.44 -2.82 -20.31
N ALA A 386 9.49 -2.46 -21.19
CA ALA A 386 9.76 -2.26 -22.61
C ALA A 386 10.87 -1.22 -22.83
N ARG A 387 10.81 -0.07 -22.13
CA ARG A 387 11.85 0.97 -22.20
C ARG A 387 13.22 0.43 -21.76
N ARG A 388 13.30 -0.30 -20.65
CA ARG A 388 14.57 -0.88 -20.16
C ARG A 388 15.18 -1.88 -21.13
N ILE A 389 14.34 -2.67 -21.81
CA ILE A 389 14.80 -3.59 -22.85
C ILE A 389 15.37 -2.80 -24.03
N SER A 390 14.64 -1.79 -24.52
CA SER A 390 15.08 -0.97 -25.65
C SER A 390 16.35 -0.15 -25.36
N GLU A 391 16.61 0.21 -24.10
CA GLU A 391 17.87 0.88 -23.69
C GLU A 391 19.11 0.04 -24.00
N VAL A 392 19.01 -1.29 -23.87
CA VAL A 392 20.16 -2.21 -24.00
C VAL A 392 20.11 -2.99 -25.31
N TYR A 393 18.91 -3.36 -25.78
CA TYR A 393 18.65 -4.10 -27.00
C TYR A 393 17.55 -3.42 -27.83
N PRO A 394 17.84 -2.30 -28.52
CA PRO A 394 16.84 -1.54 -29.30
C PRO A 394 16.11 -2.36 -30.37
N ALA A 395 16.73 -3.44 -30.86
CA ALA A 395 16.14 -4.32 -31.87
C ALA A 395 14.98 -5.19 -31.34
N ARG A 396 14.85 -5.35 -30.02
CA ARG A 396 13.82 -6.14 -29.35
C ARG A 396 12.80 -5.19 -28.73
N ASP A 397 11.80 -4.79 -29.51
CA ASP A 397 10.73 -3.89 -29.05
C ASP A 397 9.48 -4.68 -28.64
N LEU A 398 9.14 -4.62 -27.35
CA LEU A 398 7.96 -5.31 -26.81
C LEU A 398 6.64 -4.75 -27.33
N PHE A 399 6.55 -3.44 -27.63
CA PHE A 399 5.34 -2.85 -28.20
C PHE A 399 5.10 -3.32 -29.62
N GLU A 400 6.14 -3.35 -30.45
CA GLU A 400 6.05 -3.90 -31.81
C GLU A 400 5.76 -5.40 -31.80
N THR A 401 6.37 -6.14 -30.87
CA THR A 401 6.08 -7.57 -30.68
C THR A 401 4.63 -7.79 -30.28
N LEU A 402 4.12 -7.03 -29.30
CA LEU A 402 2.72 -7.11 -28.87
C LEU A 402 1.76 -6.69 -29.98
N LYS A 403 2.09 -5.66 -30.77
CA LYS A 403 1.25 -5.20 -31.88
C LYS A 403 1.10 -6.27 -32.96
N LYS A 404 2.19 -6.98 -33.29
CA LYS A 404 2.17 -8.10 -34.23
C LYS A 404 1.37 -9.29 -33.71
N GLU A 405 1.51 -9.62 -32.43
CA GLU A 405 0.83 -10.77 -31.80
C GLU A 405 -0.64 -10.49 -31.49
N SER A 406 -0.96 -9.28 -31.04
CA SER A 406 -2.31 -8.86 -30.67
C SER A 406 -2.47 -7.34 -30.74
N GLU A 407 -2.89 -6.85 -31.91
CA GLU A 407 -3.18 -5.44 -32.13
C GLU A 407 -4.21 -4.88 -31.14
N SER A 408 -5.22 -5.69 -30.78
CA SER A 408 -6.23 -5.32 -29.78
C SER A 408 -5.64 -5.05 -28.39
N ALA A 409 -4.71 -5.90 -27.93
CA ALA A 409 -4.05 -5.74 -26.63
C ALA A 409 -3.11 -4.55 -26.63
N TYR A 410 -2.37 -4.36 -27.73
CA TYR A 410 -1.55 -3.17 -27.97
C TYR A 410 -2.38 -1.88 -27.86
N ASN A 411 -3.48 -1.79 -28.63
CA ASN A 411 -4.32 -0.59 -28.64
C ASN A 411 -4.87 -0.26 -27.24
N LYS A 412 -5.27 -1.30 -26.48
CA LYS A 412 -5.75 -1.14 -25.10
C LYS A 412 -4.68 -0.62 -24.13
N ILE A 413 -3.43 -1.07 -24.28
CA ILE A 413 -2.31 -0.53 -23.49
C ILE A 413 -2.05 0.93 -23.86
N ILE A 414 -2.01 1.26 -25.16
CA ILE A 414 -1.76 2.62 -25.63
C ILE A 414 -2.87 3.57 -25.20
N GLU A 415 -4.14 3.16 -25.28
CA GLU A 415 -5.28 3.94 -24.80
C GLU A 415 -5.15 4.26 -23.30
N LYS A 416 -4.86 3.26 -22.47
CA LYS A 416 -4.65 3.46 -21.03
C LYS A 416 -3.41 4.27 -20.68
N LEU A 417 -2.39 4.30 -21.53
CA LEU A 417 -1.24 5.20 -21.37
C LEU A 417 -1.62 6.66 -21.69
N LYS A 418 -2.56 6.86 -22.62
CA LYS A 418 -3.08 8.18 -23.01
C LYS A 418 -4.08 8.73 -22.00
N GLU A 419 -4.83 7.86 -21.32
CA GLU A 419 -5.61 8.17 -20.12
C GLU A 419 -4.68 8.61 -18.98
N ARG A 420 -4.11 9.82 -19.08
CA ARG A 420 -3.38 10.44 -17.99
C ARG A 420 -4.37 10.74 -16.86
N PRO A 421 -4.19 10.22 -15.64
CA PRO A 421 -4.42 11.08 -14.50
C PRO A 421 -3.29 12.11 -14.49
N ASP A 422 -3.64 13.39 -14.41
CA ASP A 422 -2.69 14.46 -14.14
C ASP A 422 -1.73 14.06 -13.02
N ALA A 423 -0.50 14.56 -13.15
CA ALA A 423 0.60 14.32 -12.23
C ALA A 423 0.22 14.64 -10.78
N LEU A 424 -0.27 13.64 -10.04
CA LEU A 424 -0.29 13.67 -8.59
C LEU A 424 1.03 13.08 -8.12
N LEU A 425 1.98 13.98 -7.86
CA LEU A 425 2.92 13.93 -6.73
C LEU A 425 3.48 12.53 -6.44
N ASP A 426 4.30 12.01 -7.35
CA ASP A 426 5.30 10.98 -7.02
C ASP A 426 6.56 11.69 -6.50
N GLU A 427 6.42 12.45 -5.41
CA GLU A 427 7.53 12.85 -4.56
C GLU A 427 7.28 12.28 -3.15
N ALA A 428 8.21 11.41 -2.75
CA ALA A 428 8.45 10.97 -1.38
C ALA A 428 7.28 10.30 -0.63
N LEU A 429 7.14 8.99 -0.80
CA LEU A 429 6.89 8.12 0.35
C LEU A 429 8.26 7.72 0.92
N PRO A 430 8.69 8.25 2.08
CA PRO A 430 9.76 7.63 2.84
C PRO A 430 9.29 6.23 3.22
N LEU A 431 10.12 5.24 2.91
CA LEU A 431 10.08 3.95 3.58
C LEU A 431 10.66 4.17 4.98
N ASP A 432 9.77 4.41 5.95
CA ASP A 432 10.04 4.13 7.36
C ASP A 432 9.12 2.99 7.83
#